data_AF-A0A2R6BL79-F1
#
_entry.id   AF-A0A2R6BL79-F1
#
_cell.length_a   1.000
_cell.length_b   1.000
_cell.length_c   1.000
_cell.angle_alpha   90.00
_cell.angle_beta   90.00
_cell.angle_gamma   90.00
#
_symmetry.space_group_name_H-M   'P 1'
#
loop_
_entity.id
_entity.type
_entity.pdbx_description
1 polymer ?
#
loop_
_entity_poly.entity_id
_entity_poly.type
_entity_poly.pdbx_seq_one_letter_code
_entity_poly.pdbx_strand_id
1 'polypeptide(L)'
;MDGRFLGNPKPLERSLERIRVLQRTLSRKKFLSKNWFKTKTKLAKEHEHIKDFRRDLFFKLGALLAQEYDLLVLEDLGVRNLV
;
A
#
# COMPACT_ATOMS: atom_id res chain seq x y z
N MET A 1 0.03 7.34 -28.13
CA MET A 1 -0.48 7.26 -26.75
C MET A 1 0.65 6.69 -25.91
N ASP A 2 1.41 7.56 -25.25
CA ASP A 2 2.58 7.13 -24.47
C ASP A 2 2.10 6.52 -23.15
N GLY A 3 1.88 5.20 -23.16
CA GLY A 3 1.58 4.43 -21.97
C GLY A 3 2.82 4.38 -21.06
N ARG A 4 2.99 5.38 -20.19
CA ARG A 4 4.05 5.34 -19.18
C ARG A 4 3.68 4.33 -18.10
N PHE A 5 4.35 3.19 -18.11
CA PHE A 5 4.22 2.19 -17.06
C PHE A 5 5.08 2.61 -15.87
N LEU A 6 4.44 3.04 -14.78
CA LEU A 6 5.13 3.23 -13.52
C LEU A 6 5.34 1.85 -12.90
N GLY A 7 6.57 1.35 -12.98
CA GLY A 7 6.92 0.03 -12.47
C GLY A 7 6.44 -0.15 -11.03
N ASN A 8 5.87 -1.32 -10.73
CA ASN A 8 5.37 -1.64 -9.40
C ASN A 8 6.48 -1.35 -8.38
N PRO A 9 6.25 -0.46 -7.39
CA PRO A 9 7.22 -0.24 -6.37
C PRO A 9 7.36 -1.54 -5.57
N LYS A 10 8.45 -2.28 -5.84
CA LYS A 10 8.92 -3.46 -5.09
C LYS A 10 8.81 -3.35 -3.55
N PRO A 11 8.87 -2.15 -2.91
CA PRO A 11 8.56 -2.00 -1.49
C PRO A 11 7.18 -2.57 -1.07
N LEU A 12 6.15 -2.46 -1.91
CA LEU A 12 4.78 -2.82 -1.55
C LEU A 12 4.61 -4.34 -1.33
N GLU A 13 5.15 -5.16 -2.22
CA GLU A 13 5.08 -6.62 -2.12
C GLU A 13 5.72 -7.12 -0.82
N ARG A 14 6.87 -6.55 -0.45
CA ARG A 14 7.58 -6.90 0.78
C ARG A 14 6.78 -6.53 2.03
N SER A 15 6.14 -5.36 2.04
CA SER A 15 5.27 -4.94 3.15
C SER A 15 4.02 -5.80 3.26
N LEU A 16 3.42 -6.21 2.13
CA LEU A 16 2.27 -7.12 2.14
C LEU A 16 2.64 -8.51 2.69
N GLU A 17 3.79 -9.05 2.32
CA GLU A 17 4.26 -10.32 2.87
C GLU A 17 4.54 -10.22 4.38
N ARG A 18 5.12 -9.10 4.84
CA ARG A 18 5.30 -8.84 6.28
C ARG A 18 3.97 -8.79 7.02
N ILE A 19 2.97 -8.11 6.49
CA ILE A 19 1.63 -8.07 7.06
C ILE A 19 1.04 -9.48 7.17
N ARG A 20 1.15 -10.29 6.11
CA ARG A 20 0.67 -11.67 6.10
C ARG A 20 1.33 -12.50 7.21
N VAL A 21 2.66 -12.41 7.35
CA VAL A 21 3.41 -13.12 8.40
C VAL A 21 3.01 -12.61 9.79
N LEU A 22 2.88 -11.30 9.99
CA LEU A 22 2.50 -10.70 11.27
C LEU A 22 1.08 -11.07 11.68
N GLN A 23 0.12 -11.11 10.75
CA GLN A 23 -1.25 -11.56 11.01
C GLN A 23 -1.28 -13.03 11.44
N ARG A 24 -0.59 -13.92 10.71
CA ARG A 24 -0.46 -15.34 11.07
C ARG A 24 0.24 -15.53 12.42
N THR A 25 1.21 -14.69 12.73
CA THR A 25 1.92 -14.71 14.01
C THR A 25 1.03 -14.22 15.14
N LEU A 26 0.22 -13.18 14.92
CA LEU A 26 -0.68 -12.62 15.91
C LEU A 26 -1.80 -13.61 16.28
N SER A 27 -2.39 -14.30 15.29
CA SER A 27 -3.47 -15.27 15.52
C SER A 27 -3.05 -16.48 16.35
N ARG A 28 -1.78 -16.86 16.27
CA ARG A 28 -1.20 -17.97 17.05
C ARG A 28 -0.78 -17.57 18.47
N LYS A 29 -0.74 -16.27 18.80
CA LYS A 29 -0.32 -15.81 20.12
C LYS A 29 -1.48 -15.81 21.10
N LYS A 30 -1.19 -16.18 22.35
CA LYS A 30 -2.15 -16.06 23.47
C LYS A 30 -2.68 -14.62 23.55
N PHE A 31 -3.98 -14.47 23.39
CA PHE A 31 -4.68 -13.19 23.47
C PHE A 31 -4.30 -12.44 24.77
N LEU A 32 -4.11 -11.13 24.67
CA LEU A 32 -3.68 -10.23 25.77
C LEU A 32 -2.33 -10.53 26.42
N SER A 33 -1.54 -11.49 25.92
CA SER A 33 -0.17 -11.65 26.38
C SER A 33 0.70 -10.46 25.97
N LYS A 34 1.78 -10.19 26.72
CA LYS A 34 2.77 -9.14 26.38
C LYS A 34 3.30 -9.29 24.96
N ASN A 35 3.48 -10.52 24.49
CA ASN A 35 3.93 -10.81 23.13
C ASN A 35 2.84 -10.57 22.06
N TRP A 36 1.57 -10.78 22.41
CA TRP A 36 0.45 -10.45 21.53
C TRP A 36 0.38 -8.94 21.26
N PHE A 37 0.46 -8.12 22.30
CA PHE A 37 0.50 -6.65 22.15
C PHE A 37 1.69 -6.19 21.31
N LYS A 38 2.90 -6.72 21.58
CA LYS A 38 4.09 -6.41 20.78
C LYS A 38 3.88 -6.70 19.28
N THR A 39 3.30 -7.86 18.94
CA THR A 39 3.02 -8.20 17.54
C THR A 39 1.91 -7.33 16.95
N LYS A 40 0.87 -7.02 17.70
CA LYS A 40 -0.21 -6.11 17.26
C LYS A 40 0.34 -4.73 16.92
N THR A 41 1.24 -4.18 17.74
CA THR A 41 1.90 -2.89 17.45
C THR A 41 2.76 -2.96 16.19
N LYS A 42 3.51 -4.05 15.98
CA LYS A 42 4.29 -4.24 14.74
C LYS A 42 3.38 -4.27 13.51
N LEU A 43 2.26 -5.00 13.58
CA LEU A 43 1.28 -5.07 12.51
C LEU A 43 0.69 -3.69 12.19
N ALA A 44 0.33 -2.90 13.21
CA ALA A 44 -0.18 -1.55 13.02
C ALA A 44 0.84 -0.63 12.31
N LYS A 45 2.12 -0.70 12.69
CA LYS A 45 3.19 0.07 12.05
C LYS A 45 3.38 -0.27 10.56
N GLU A 46 3.28 -1.56 10.19
CA GLU A 46 3.37 -1.95 8.78
C GLU A 46 2.15 -1.44 7.97
N HIS A 47 0.95 -1.43 8.56
CA HIS A 47 -0.23 -0.82 7.92
C HIS A 47 -0.08 0.68 7.73
N GLU A 48 0.44 1.40 8.72
CA GLU A 48 0.74 2.83 8.64
C GLU A 48 1.76 3.10 7.52
N HIS A 49 2.83 2.31 7.46
CA HIS A 49 3.83 2.43 6.40
C HIS A 49 3.24 2.28 4.98
N ILE A 50 2.34 1.31 4.76
CA ILE A 50 1.67 1.16 3.46
C ILE A 50 0.73 2.34 3.17
N LYS A 51 0.02 2.85 4.18
CA LYS A 51 -0.85 4.01 4.01
C LYS A 51 -0.05 5.24 3.59
N ASP A 52 1.08 5.50 4.25
CA ASP A 52 1.95 6.62 3.93
C ASP A 52 2.59 6.46 2.56
N PHE A 53 3.03 5.25 2.22
CA PHE A 53 3.55 4.93 0.90
C PHE A 53 2.52 5.21 -0.21
N ARG A 54 1.26 4.77 -0.04
CA ARG A 54 0.17 5.04 -0.99
C ARG A 54 -0.12 6.53 -1.12
N ARG A 55 -0.08 7.26 -0.01
CA ARG A 55 -0.30 8.72 0.02
C ARG A 55 0.81 9.46 -0.72
N ASP A 56 2.07 9.11 -0.46
CA ASP A 56 3.23 9.68 -1.15
C ASP A 56 3.18 9.42 -2.66
N LEU A 57 2.87 8.19 -3.05
CA LEU A 57 2.68 7.84 -4.46
C LEU A 57 1.57 8.67 -5.11
N PHE A 58 0.42 8.80 -4.45
CA PHE A 58 -0.70 9.59 -4.93
C PHE A 58 -0.32 11.06 -5.18
N PHE A 59 0.38 11.70 -4.23
CA PHE A 59 0.80 13.10 -4.41
C PHE A 59 1.88 13.28 -5.46
N LYS A 60 2.84 12.35 -5.55
CA LYS A 60 3.87 12.39 -6.61
C LYS A 60 3.24 12.24 -7.98
N LEU A 61 2.29 11.33 -8.13
CA LEU A 61 1.52 11.16 -9.35
C LEU A 61 0.72 12.41 -9.70
N GLY A 62 -0.02 12.96 -8.73
CA GLY A 62 -0.77 14.19 -8.92
C GLY A 62 0.11 15.36 -9.34
N ALA A 63 1.28 15.51 -8.71
CA ALA A 63 2.24 16.57 -9.06
C ALA A 63 2.84 16.39 -10.46
N LEU A 64 3.24 15.18 -10.83
CA LEU A 64 3.75 14.88 -12.18
C LEU A 64 2.70 15.18 -13.25
N LEU A 65 1.48 14.70 -13.02
CA LEU A 65 0.38 14.87 -13.96
C LEU A 65 -0.05 16.34 -14.09
N ALA A 66 -0.10 17.09 -12.97
CA ALA A 66 -0.43 18.52 -13.00
C ALA A 66 0.66 19.38 -13.68
N GLN A 67 1.90 18.90 -13.73
CA GLN A 67 2.97 19.57 -14.47
C GLN A 67 2.96 19.22 -15.96
N GLU A 68 2.59 18.00 -16.33
CA GLU A 68 2.60 17.53 -17.71
C GLU A 68 1.29 17.82 -18.47
N TYR A 69 0.15 17.95 -17.79
CA TYR A 69 -1.17 18.07 -18.42
C TYR A 69 -2.02 19.18 -17.79
N ASP A 70 -2.56 20.06 -18.64
CA ASP A 70 -3.51 21.11 -18.22
C ASP A 70 -4.91 20.58 -17.88
N LEU A 71 -5.26 19.37 -18.35
CA LEU A 71 -6.54 18.70 -18.10
C LEU A 71 -6.33 17.22 -17.80
N LEU A 72 -6.78 16.79 -16.63
CA LEU A 72 -6.78 15.39 -16.22
C LEU A 72 -8.19 14.80 -16.31
N VAL A 73 -8.40 13.80 -17.17
CA VAL A 73 -9.64 13.04 -17.24
C VAL A 73 -9.40 11.68 -16.59
N LEU A 74 -9.98 11.47 -15.40
CA LEU A 74 -10.02 10.17 -14.75
C LEU A 74 -11.24 9.42 -15.27
N GLU A 75 -11.03 8.49 -16.20
CA GLU A 75 -12.07 7.53 -16.56
C GLU A 75 -12.28 6.58 -15.38
N ASP A 76 -13.52 6.43 -14.92
CA ASP A 76 -13.93 5.40 -13.97
C ASP A 76 -13.91 4.04 -14.70
N LEU A 77 -12.71 3.53 -14.94
CA LEU A 77 -12.51 2.18 -15.44
C LEU A 77 -12.89 1.24 -14.30
N GLY A 78 -13.91 0.41 -14.53
CA GLY A 78 -14.29 -0.68 -13.62
C GLY A 78 -13.15 -1.71 -13.51
N VAL A 79 -12.12 -1.39 -12.73
CA VAL A 79 -10.86 -2.16 -12.62
C VAL A 79 -11.06 -3.56 -12.00
N ARG A 80 -12.28 -3.89 -11.55
CA ARG A 80 -12.64 -5.25 -11.13
C ARG A 80 -12.49 -6.30 -12.24
N ASN A 81 -12.44 -5.89 -13.51
CA ASN A 81 -12.32 -6.78 -14.68
C ASN A 81 -11.01 -6.63 -15.47
N LEU A 82 -10.03 -5.85 -14.98
CA LEU A 82 -8.72 -5.77 -15.61
C LEU A 82 -7.79 -6.79 -14.92
N VAL A 83 -7.59 -7.92 -15.60
CA VAL A 83 -6.74 -9.06 -15.21
C VAL A 83 -5.26 -8.71 -15.33
#